data_AF-A0A1E5W8Y7-F1
#
_entry.id   AF-A0A1E5W8Y7-F1
#
_cell.length_a   1.000
_cell.length_b   1.000
_cell.length_c   1.000
_cell.angle_alpha   90.00
_cell.angle_beta   90.00
_cell.angle_gamma   90.00
#
_symmetry.space_group_name_H-M   'P 1'
#
loop_
_entity.id
_entity.type
_entity.pdbx_description
1 polymer ?
#
loop_
_entity_poly.entity_id
_entity_poly.type
_entity_poly.pdbx_seq_one_letter_code
_entity_poly.pdbx_strand_id
1 'polypeptide(L)'
;MASAGIARGRLAEERKSWRKSHPHGFVAKPATLPDGSVNLMVWNCIVPGKQGGWKPSITVRQILIGIQDLLDNPNPASPAQSLCNELLVKNLPEYKNRVRQEAKKYPLHL
;
A
#
# COMPACT_ATOMS: atom_id res chain seq x y z
N MET A 1 24.12 31.54 13.08
CA MET A 1 23.27 31.16 11.93
C MET A 1 23.35 29.66 11.76
N ALA A 2 22.31 28.91 12.17
CA ALA A 2 22.33 27.45 12.08
C ALA A 2 22.40 27.04 10.61
N SER A 3 23.37 26.19 10.28
CA SER A 3 23.53 25.61 8.94
C SER A 3 22.20 25.01 8.50
N ALA A 4 21.62 25.56 7.43
CA ALA A 4 20.61 24.82 6.68
C ALA A 4 21.33 23.64 6.04
N GLY A 5 21.47 22.54 6.80
CA GLY A 5 22.21 21.36 6.36
C GLY A 5 21.66 20.82 5.04
N ILE A 6 22.51 20.12 4.29
CA ILE A 6 22.23 19.51 2.98
C ILE A 6 20.82 18.87 2.91
N ALA A 7 20.37 18.25 4.01
CA ALA A 7 19.02 17.69 4.16
C ALA A 7 17.88 18.70 3.89
N ARG A 8 17.94 19.91 4.46
CA ARG A 8 16.91 20.94 4.25
C ARG A 8 16.88 21.44 2.81
N GLY A 9 18.05 21.58 2.18
CA GLY A 9 18.17 21.94 0.77
C GLY A 9 17.49 20.90 -0.12
N ARG A 10 17.82 19.62 0.08
CA ARG A 10 17.21 18.51 -0.66
C ARG A 10 15.70 18.41 -0.45
N LEU A 11 15.21 18.54 0.78
CA LEU A 11 13.77 18.49 1.08
C LEU A 11 13.00 19.65 0.43
N ALA A 12 13.62 20.83 0.28
CA ALA A 12 13.03 21.94 -0.45
C ALA A 12 12.92 21.65 -1.96
N GLU A 13 13.93 21.00 -2.55
CA GLU A 13 13.90 20.53 -3.94
C GLU A 13 12.83 19.48 -4.16
N GLU A 14 12.72 18.48 -3.29
CA GLU A 14 11.66 17.45 -3.34
C GLU A 14 10.27 18.09 -3.27
N ARG A 15 10.07 19.07 -2.37
CA ARG A 15 8.80 19.82 -2.29
C ARG A 15 8.49 20.57 -3.57
N LYS A 16 9.50 21.18 -4.20
CA LYS A 16 9.34 21.90 -5.48
C LYS A 16 9.00 20.95 -6.61
N SER A 17 9.68 19.80 -6.67
CA SER A 17 9.43 18.73 -7.63
C SER A 17 8.01 18.18 -7.49
N TRP A 18 7.60 17.85 -6.25
CA TRP A 18 6.26 17.36 -5.93
C TRP A 18 5.17 18.36 -6.35
N ARG A 19 5.34 19.65 -6.03
CA ARG A 19 4.40 20.70 -6.45
C ARG A 19 4.30 20.88 -7.96
N LYS A 20 5.36 20.54 -8.71
CA LYS A 20 5.35 20.60 -10.17
C LYS A 20 4.56 19.44 -10.76
N SER A 21 4.73 18.24 -10.22
CA SER A 21 3.98 17.06 -10.63
C SER A 21 4.00 16.01 -9.54
N HIS A 22 2.83 15.45 -9.24
CA HIS A 22 2.67 14.30 -8.38
C HIS A 22 1.49 13.44 -8.86
N PRO A 23 1.45 12.15 -8.50
CA PRO A 23 0.32 11.29 -8.88
C PRO A 23 -1.01 11.84 -8.34
N HIS A 24 -2.09 11.67 -9.11
CA HIS A 24 -3.42 12.14 -8.73
C HIS A 24 -3.91 11.50 -7.43
N GLY A 25 -4.44 12.31 -6.51
CA GLY A 25 -4.95 11.88 -5.20
C GLY A 25 -3.86 11.67 -4.12
N PHE A 26 -2.59 11.64 -4.49
CA PHE A 26 -1.49 11.61 -3.54
C PHE A 26 -1.27 13.00 -2.95
N VAL A 27 -1.07 13.07 -1.63
CA VAL A 27 -0.70 14.29 -0.92
C VAL A 27 0.61 14.05 -0.20
N ALA A 28 1.54 14.99 -0.29
CA ALA A 28 2.73 15.05 0.55
C ALA A 28 3.02 16.52 0.84
N LYS A 29 2.84 16.94 2.10
CA LYS A 29 3.10 18.33 2.52
C LYS A 29 3.90 18.34 3.83
N PRO A 30 4.90 19.21 3.99
CA PRO A 30 5.57 19.35 5.27
C PRO A 30 4.60 19.80 6.36
N ALA A 31 4.87 19.42 7.60
CA ALA A 31 4.06 19.76 8.75
C ALA A 31 4.09 21.27 9.01
N THR A 32 2.94 21.84 9.32
CA THR A 32 2.81 23.21 9.80
C THR A 32 2.80 23.17 11.32
N LEU A 33 3.73 23.89 11.93
CA LEU A 33 3.84 24.03 13.38
C LEU A 33 2.77 25.01 13.90
N PRO A 34 2.45 24.99 15.21
CA PRO A 34 1.44 25.89 15.79
C PRO A 34 1.71 27.38 15.57
N ASP A 35 2.97 27.76 15.40
CA ASP A 35 3.41 29.13 15.09
C ASP A 35 3.26 29.53 13.61
N GLY A 36 2.72 28.63 12.78
CA GLY A 36 2.56 28.81 11.34
C GLY A 36 3.82 28.51 10.52
N SER A 37 4.95 28.22 11.16
CA SER A 37 6.18 27.86 10.46
C SER A 37 6.10 26.44 9.88
N VAL A 38 6.91 26.17 8.85
CA VAL A 38 6.91 24.89 8.14
C VAL A 38 8.11 24.06 8.57
N ASN A 39 7.85 22.86 9.09
CA ASN A 39 8.91 21.91 9.41
C ASN A 39 9.17 20.97 8.22
N LEU A 40 10.23 21.26 7.45
CA LEU A 40 10.63 20.42 6.31
C LEU A 40 11.09 19.01 6.70
N MET A 41 11.33 18.74 7.98
CA MET A 41 11.76 17.43 8.47
C MET A 41 10.61 16.46 8.75
N VAL A 42 9.35 16.94 8.77
CA VAL A 42 8.16 16.12 9.05
C VAL A 42 7.13 16.34 7.96
N TRP A 43 6.58 15.28 7.38
CA TRP A 43 5.65 15.37 6.25
C TRP A 43 4.34 14.63 6.54
N ASN A 44 3.23 15.30 6.27
CA ASN A 44 1.89 14.74 6.26
C ASN A 44 1.59 14.24 4.86
N CYS A 45 1.47 12.92 4.73
CA CYS A 45 1.24 12.25 3.45
C CYS A 45 -0.11 11.54 3.42
N ILE A 46 -0.77 11.55 2.26
CA ILE A 46 -1.97 10.76 1.97
C ILE A 46 -1.69 9.96 0.72
N VAL A 47 -1.83 8.64 0.83
CA VAL A 47 -1.78 7.71 -0.30
C VAL A 47 -3.23 7.30 -0.59
N PRO A 48 -3.80 7.69 -1.75
CA PRO A 48 -5.16 7.30 -2.09
C PRO A 48 -5.18 5.79 -2.32
N GLY A 49 -6.28 5.15 -1.92
CA GLY A 49 -6.56 3.79 -2.36
C GLY A 49 -6.65 3.76 -3.89
N LYS A 50 -6.32 2.60 -4.50
CA LYS A 50 -6.54 2.38 -5.94
C LYS A 50 -7.99 2.77 -6.31
N GLN A 51 -8.17 3.45 -7.43
CA GLN A 51 -9.49 3.85 -7.93
C GLN A 51 -10.43 2.63 -7.97
N GLY A 52 -11.64 2.80 -7.43
CA GLY A 52 -12.74 1.83 -7.55
C GLY A 52 -12.91 0.83 -6.41
N GLY A 53 -11.93 0.67 -5.51
CA GLY A 53 -12.00 -0.37 -4.45
C GLY A 53 -12.47 0.13 -3.08
N TRP A 54 -11.82 1.17 -2.56
CA TRP A 54 -12.02 1.60 -1.16
C TRP A 54 -13.14 2.63 -1.02
N LYS A 55 -14.05 2.42 -0.05
CA LYS A 55 -15.11 3.37 0.33
C LYS A 55 -15.11 3.53 1.87
N PRO A 56 -15.35 4.74 2.42
CA PRO A 56 -15.38 4.97 3.87
C PRO A 56 -16.44 4.15 4.62
N SER A 57 -17.48 3.71 3.93
CA SER A 57 -18.55 2.87 4.49
C SER A 57 -18.19 1.38 4.58
N ILE A 58 -17.01 0.96 4.10
CA ILE A 58 -16.56 -0.42 4.20
C ILE A 58 -16.22 -0.74 5.65
N THR A 59 -16.88 -1.76 6.18
CA THR A 59 -16.67 -2.26 7.54
C THR A 59 -15.53 -3.26 7.62
N VAL A 60 -14.97 -3.46 8.81
CA VAL A 60 -13.95 -4.51 9.07
C VAL A 60 -14.44 -5.89 8.66
N ARG A 61 -15.72 -6.22 8.91
CA ARG A 61 -16.33 -7.49 8.50
C ARG A 61 -16.25 -7.69 6.98
N GLN A 62 -16.57 -6.66 6.19
CA GLN A 62 -16.51 -6.74 4.73
C GLN A 62 -15.08 -6.92 4.21
N ILE A 63 -14.10 -6.31 4.86
CA ILE A 63 -12.67 -6.52 4.55
C ILE A 63 -12.30 -7.99 4.80
N LEU A 64 -12.65 -8.53 5.97
CA LEU A 64 -12.30 -9.91 6.33
C LEU A 64 -12.96 -10.94 5.40
N ILE A 65 -14.23 -10.74 5.06
CA ILE A 65 -14.94 -11.59 4.08
C ILE A 65 -14.30 -11.47 2.70
N GLY A 66 -13.96 -10.24 2.26
CA GLY A 66 -13.29 -10.04 0.98
C GLY A 66 -11.92 -10.70 0.91
N ILE A 67 -11.17 -10.74 2.02
CA ILE A 67 -9.90 -11.47 2.09
C ILE A 67 -10.15 -12.99 2.01
N GLN A 68 -11.14 -13.52 2.72
CA GLN A 68 -11.50 -14.95 2.62
C GLN A 68 -11.87 -15.34 1.19
N ASP A 69 -12.73 -14.55 0.54
CA ASP A 69 -13.13 -14.78 -0.85
C ASP A 69 -11.92 -14.72 -1.81
N LEU A 70 -10.99 -13.77 -1.59
CA LEU A 70 -9.78 -13.66 -2.41
C LEU A 70 -8.83 -14.86 -2.27
N LEU A 71 -8.82 -15.53 -1.12
CA LEU A 71 -8.00 -16.73 -0.90
C LEU A 71 -8.55 -17.93 -1.69
N ASP A 72 -9.87 -18.05 -1.81
CA ASP A 72 -10.52 -19.10 -2.61
C ASP A 72 -10.57 -18.75 -4.12
N ASN A 73 -10.74 -17.47 -4.43
CA ASN A 73 -10.92 -16.91 -5.77
C ASN A 73 -9.84 -15.84 -6.06
N PRO A 74 -8.58 -16.25 -6.31
CA PRO A 74 -7.49 -15.32 -6.58
C PRO A 74 -7.75 -14.48 -7.83
N ASN A 75 -7.34 -13.21 -7.82
CA ASN A 75 -7.49 -12.28 -8.95
C ASN A 75 -6.26 -12.31 -9.90
N PRO A 76 -6.32 -12.97 -11.07
CA PRO A 76 -5.20 -13.06 -12.00
C PRO A 76 -4.88 -11.71 -12.69
N ALA A 77 -5.80 -10.75 -12.67
CA ALA A 77 -5.59 -9.41 -13.24
C ALA A 77 -4.77 -8.49 -12.32
N SER A 78 -4.52 -8.91 -11.07
CA SER A 78 -3.68 -8.17 -10.12
C SER A 78 -2.71 -9.12 -9.40
N PRO A 79 -1.75 -9.74 -10.13
CA PRO A 79 -0.82 -10.69 -9.54
C PRO A 79 0.12 -9.98 -8.56
N ALA A 80 0.03 -10.33 -7.28
CA ALA A 80 0.93 -9.83 -6.24
C ALA A 80 2.19 -10.69 -6.08
N GLN A 81 2.11 -11.97 -6.44
CA GLN A 81 3.22 -12.93 -6.39
C GLN A 81 3.36 -13.64 -7.73
N SER A 82 4.53 -13.51 -8.36
CA SER A 82 4.81 -14.04 -9.70
C SER A 82 4.68 -15.55 -9.77
N LEU A 83 5.32 -16.28 -8.86
CA LEU A 83 5.31 -17.75 -8.82
C LEU A 83 3.90 -18.32 -8.62
N CYS A 84 3.13 -17.76 -7.69
CA CYS A 84 1.77 -18.23 -7.40
C CYS A 84 0.83 -18.00 -8.58
N ASN A 85 0.94 -16.84 -9.25
CA ASN A 85 0.15 -16.54 -10.44
C ASN A 85 0.53 -17.43 -11.63
N GLU A 86 1.82 -17.69 -11.83
CA GLU A 86 2.28 -18.61 -12.86
C GLU A 86 1.73 -20.03 -12.64
N LEU A 87 1.79 -20.55 -11.42
CA LEU A 87 1.22 -21.86 -11.08
C LEU A 87 -0.31 -21.86 -11.23
N LEU A 88 -1.00 -20.81 -10.80
CA LEU A 88 -2.46 -20.68 -10.95
C LEU A 88 -2.89 -20.79 -12.43
N VAL A 89 -2.14 -20.15 -13.33
CA VAL A 89 -2.48 -20.11 -14.78
C VAL A 89 -1.97 -21.35 -15.52
N LYS A 90 -0.74 -21.81 -15.25
CA LYS A 90 -0.08 -22.88 -16.01
C LYS A 90 -0.24 -24.28 -15.42
N ASN A 91 -0.40 -24.43 -14.10
CA ASN A 91 -0.44 -25.71 -13.41
C ASN A 91 -1.30 -25.66 -12.12
N LEU A 92 -2.61 -25.58 -12.31
CA LEU A 92 -3.58 -25.52 -11.22
C LEU A 92 -3.48 -26.69 -10.21
N PRO A 93 -3.20 -27.95 -10.61
CA PRO A 93 -2.99 -29.05 -9.66
C PRO A 93 -1.86 -28.79 -8.66
N GLU A 94 -0.71 -28.32 -9.14
CA GLU A 94 0.44 -28.01 -8.26
C GLU A 94 0.15 -26.77 -7.39
N TYR A 95 -0.52 -25.76 -7.92
CA TYR A 95 -1.00 -24.62 -7.12
C TYR A 95 -1.86 -25.10 -5.94
N LYS A 96 -2.88 -25.93 -6.20
CA LYS A 96 -3.76 -26.49 -5.16
C LYS A 96 -3.01 -27.35 -4.15
N ASN A 97 -2.03 -28.13 -4.61
CA ASN A 97 -1.18 -28.92 -3.72
C ASN A 97 -0.42 -28.02 -2.73
N ARG A 98 0.23 -26.96 -3.22
CA ARG A 98 0.95 -25.99 -2.38
C ARG A 98 0.03 -25.26 -1.41
N VAL A 99 -1.14 -24.82 -1.87
CA VAL A 99 -2.15 -24.19 -0.99
C VAL A 99 -2.52 -25.11 0.17
N ARG A 100 -2.76 -26.40 -0.09
CA ARG A 100 -3.05 -27.38 0.98
C ARG A 100 -1.88 -27.57 1.94
N GLN A 101 -0.65 -27.62 1.44
CA GLN A 101 0.53 -27.75 2.31
C GLN A 101 0.72 -26.50 3.16
N GLU A 102 0.46 -25.31 2.61
CA GLU A 102 0.52 -24.07 3.36
C GLU A 102 -0.56 -24.01 4.44
N ALA A 103 -1.81 -24.39 4.11
CA ALA A 103 -2.92 -24.42 5.06
C ALA A 103 -2.62 -25.33 6.28
N LYS A 104 -1.91 -26.44 6.09
CA LYS A 104 -1.51 -27.34 7.18
C LYS A 104 -0.58 -26.69 8.20
N LYS A 105 0.17 -25.64 7.82
CA LYS A 105 1.06 -24.91 8.75
C LYS A 105 0.28 -24.06 9.75
N TYR A 106 -0.97 -23.74 9.45
CA TYR A 106 -1.86 -22.90 10.25
C TYR A 106 -3.09 -23.69 10.66
N PRO A 107 -2.95 -24.74 11.51
CA PRO A 107 -4.10 -25.48 12.00
C PRO A 107 -5.03 -24.56 12.79
N LEU A 108 -6.33 -24.84 12.72
CA LEU A 108 -7.32 -24.18 13.57
C LEU A 108 -7.02 -24.51 15.03
N HIS A 109 -6.49 -23.52 15.75
CA HIS A 109 -6.44 -23.54 17.21
C HIS A 109 -7.80 -23.06 17.71
N LEU A 110 -8.77 -23.98 17.73
CA LEU A 110 -10.03 -23.80 18.45
C LEU A 110 -9.85 -24.32 19.88
#